data_AF-A0A8J4QV49-F1
#
_entry.id   AF-A0A8J4QV49-F1
#
_cell.length_a   1.000
_cell.length_b   1.000
_cell.length_c   1.000
_cell.angle_alpha   90.00
_cell.angle_beta   90.00
_cell.angle_gamma   90.00
#
_symmetry.space_group_name_H-M   'P 1'
#
loop_
_entity.id
_entity.type
_entity.pdbx_description
1 polymer ?
#
loop_
_entity_poly.entity_id
_entity_poly.type
_entity_poly.pdbx_seq_one_letter_code
_entity_poly.pdbx_strand_id
1 'polypeptide(L)'
;MEGEIFNFIKVWLSVFVCLSYCYTISKKVSKGLSRLLCVLPVVCLFLFLPLDLHSIHLGGVTAFFIAWLANFKLLLFAFGKGPLCSDPSISLGHFLALACFPIKIQQSTPPKPQNTSSKVNPFPLESQNGHIKENPPQKPIEKPKNPPLSHLNGQNKENPTSKKTQEGHISLLNYAVKGVLLAILACLYDYSDHMHPKVLLILYCFHIYFLLEFILAIVATLARVLLGMELEPQFKEPYLSTSLQDFWGKRWNLMVTNMLRITVYNPTRHALVTRGINKKWAPLIAVFTTFVVSGFMHELIFYYLGRLSPTWEVTWFFLLHGLCLVVELFLKAVVFTGGWQLPRLISGPLAIGFVFVTSFWLFFPPFLRFKADVRAFEEYALLGEFLKNVTRALI
;
A
#
# COMPACT_ATOMS: atom_id res chain seq x y z
N MET A 1 -14.93 19.94 19.74
CA MET A 1 -14.01 18.79 19.84
C MET A 1 -14.61 17.62 20.63
N GLU A 2 -15.17 17.85 21.82
CA GLU A 2 -15.70 16.76 22.68
C GLU A 2 -16.79 15.89 22.01
N GLY A 3 -17.78 16.51 21.34
CA GLY A 3 -18.83 15.77 20.63
C GLY A 3 -18.28 14.89 19.49
N GLU A 4 -17.24 15.35 18.80
CA GLU A 4 -16.57 14.59 17.74
C GLU A 4 -15.80 13.40 18.32
N ILE A 5 -15.12 13.58 19.46
CA ILE A 5 -14.44 12.48 20.17
C ILE A 5 -15.46 11.43 20.60
N PHE A 6 -16.64 11.84 21.08
CA PHE A 6 -17.70 10.92 21.45
C PHE A 6 -18.23 10.11 20.26
N ASN A 7 -18.45 10.76 19.11
CA ASN A 7 -18.82 10.07 17.87
C ASN A 7 -17.71 9.11 17.41
N PHE A 8 -16.45 9.53 17.50
CA PHE A 8 -15.30 8.67 17.20
C PHE A 8 -15.28 7.40 18.06
N ILE A 9 -15.50 7.55 19.37
CA ILE A 9 -15.58 6.39 20.28
C ILE A 9 -16.73 5.45 19.87
N LYS A 10 -17.93 5.99 19.59
CA LYS A 10 -19.08 5.18 19.13
C LYS A 10 -18.79 4.42 17.85
N VAL A 11 -18.17 5.09 16.87
CA VAL A 11 -17.79 4.49 15.59
C VAL A 11 -16.82 3.33 15.82
N TRP A 12 -15.75 3.54 16.59
CA TRP A 12 -14.75 2.50 16.83
C TRP A 12 -15.26 1.34 17.70
N LEU A 13 -16.14 1.61 18.68
CA LEU A 13 -16.86 0.55 19.40
C LEU A 13 -17.70 -0.31 18.44
N SER A 14 -18.42 0.32 17.52
CA SER A 14 -19.22 -0.37 16.50
C SER A 14 -18.32 -1.24 15.60
N VAL A 15 -17.17 -0.70 15.17
CA VAL A 15 -16.16 -1.47 14.42
C VAL A 15 -15.72 -2.72 15.18
N PHE A 16 -15.37 -2.60 16.46
CA PHE A 16 -14.92 -3.74 17.26
C PHE A 16 -16.02 -4.80 17.45
N VAL A 17 -17.27 -4.39 17.65
CA VAL A 17 -18.42 -5.31 17.72
C VAL A 17 -18.59 -6.06 16.40
N CYS A 18 -18.57 -5.35 15.27
CA CYS A 18 -18.72 -5.95 13.95
C CYS A 18 -17.59 -6.93 13.62
N LEU A 19 -16.34 -6.59 13.92
CA LEU A 19 -15.22 -7.50 13.70
C LEU A 19 -15.25 -8.71 14.62
N SER A 20 -15.70 -8.55 15.86
CA SER A 20 -15.91 -9.67 16.79
C SER A 20 -16.99 -10.64 16.29
N TYR A 21 -18.04 -10.08 15.68
CA TYR A 21 -19.04 -10.87 14.96
C TYR A 21 -18.42 -11.62 13.78
N CYS A 22 -17.64 -10.95 12.91
CA CYS A 22 -16.96 -11.59 11.77
C CYS A 22 -16.01 -12.71 12.20
N TYR A 23 -15.28 -12.52 13.31
CA TYR A 23 -14.42 -13.54 13.89
C TYR A 23 -15.24 -14.77 14.31
N THR A 24 -16.33 -14.55 15.05
CA THR A 24 -17.18 -15.63 15.59
C THR A 24 -17.91 -16.40 14.50
N ILE A 25 -18.49 -15.69 13.51
CA ILE A 25 -19.23 -16.34 12.43
C ILE A 25 -18.33 -17.19 11.53
N SER A 26 -17.05 -16.80 11.39
CA SER A 26 -16.10 -17.56 10.57
C SER A 26 -15.75 -18.94 11.10
N LYS A 27 -15.92 -19.15 12.42
CA LYS A 27 -15.77 -20.47 13.06
C LYS A 27 -16.97 -21.38 12.78
N LYS A 28 -18.12 -20.80 12.43
CA LYS A 28 -19.38 -21.51 12.16
C LYS A 28 -19.66 -21.69 10.68
N VAL A 29 -19.19 -20.77 9.84
CA VAL A 29 -19.51 -20.71 8.40
C VAL A 29 -18.27 -20.95 7.56
N SER A 30 -18.42 -21.86 6.58
CA SER A 30 -17.37 -22.21 5.63
C SER A 30 -16.96 -21.02 4.75
N LYS A 31 -15.67 -20.98 4.38
CA LYS A 31 -15.12 -19.98 3.45
C LYS A 31 -15.81 -20.07 2.08
N GLY A 32 -15.98 -18.93 1.42
CA GLY A 32 -16.65 -18.81 0.12
C GLY A 32 -17.87 -17.91 0.20
N LEU A 33 -18.88 -18.22 -0.61
CA LEU A 33 -20.07 -17.37 -0.76
C LEU A 33 -20.88 -17.25 0.54
N SER A 34 -21.05 -18.33 1.31
CA SER A 34 -21.81 -18.30 2.56
C SER A 34 -21.21 -17.32 3.57
N ARG A 35 -19.88 -17.36 3.76
CA ARG A 35 -19.18 -16.41 4.63
C ARG A 35 -19.25 -14.99 4.06
N LEU A 36 -19.17 -14.82 2.74
CA LEU A 36 -19.32 -13.50 2.11
C LEU A 36 -20.69 -12.89 2.45
N LEU A 37 -21.78 -13.64 2.30
CA LEU A 37 -23.12 -13.17 2.62
C LEU A 37 -23.26 -12.77 4.10
N CYS A 38 -22.64 -13.51 5.02
CA CYS A 38 -22.64 -13.15 6.45
C CYS A 38 -21.82 -11.90 6.77
N VAL A 39 -20.76 -11.62 6.01
CA VAL A 39 -19.83 -10.50 6.21
C VAL A 39 -20.29 -9.23 5.47
N LEU A 40 -21.09 -9.37 4.41
CA LEU A 40 -21.54 -8.27 3.56
C LEU A 40 -22.27 -7.14 4.32
N PRO A 41 -23.17 -7.42 5.30
CA PRO A 41 -23.77 -6.36 6.10
C PRO A 41 -22.74 -5.52 6.87
N VAL A 42 -21.67 -6.16 7.36
CA VAL A 42 -20.56 -5.47 8.04
C VAL A 42 -19.78 -4.61 7.05
N VAL A 43 -19.52 -5.12 5.84
CA VAL A 43 -18.83 -4.35 4.79
C VAL A 43 -19.62 -3.11 4.42
N CYS A 44 -20.94 -3.22 4.27
CA CYS A 44 -21.81 -2.08 4.03
C CYS A 44 -21.74 -1.08 5.19
N LEU A 45 -21.88 -1.54 6.43
CA LEU A 45 -21.82 -0.68 7.61
C LEU A 45 -20.48 0.05 7.71
N PHE A 46 -19.37 -0.59 7.36
CA PHE A 46 -18.03 0.03 7.36
C PHE A 46 -17.88 1.16 6.33
N LEU A 47 -18.72 1.21 5.30
CA LEU A 47 -18.81 2.36 4.40
C LEU A 47 -19.65 3.49 5.02
N PHE A 48 -20.63 3.20 5.87
CA PHE A 48 -21.44 4.24 6.50
C PHE A 48 -20.79 4.85 7.73
N LEU A 49 -20.05 4.08 8.53
CA LEU A 49 -19.50 4.53 9.82
C LEU A 49 -18.62 5.79 9.76
N PRO A 50 -17.72 5.99 8.77
CA PRO A 50 -16.97 7.24 8.68
C PRO A 50 -17.86 8.46 8.42
N LEU A 51 -19.12 8.26 7.98
CA LEU A 51 -20.04 9.36 7.75
C LEU A 51 -20.43 10.09 9.03
N ASP A 52 -20.31 9.46 10.20
CA ASP A 52 -20.62 10.04 11.51
C ASP A 52 -19.50 10.95 12.04
N LEU A 53 -18.39 11.08 11.31
CA LEU A 53 -17.23 11.91 11.66
C LEU A 53 -17.11 13.09 10.70
N HIS A 54 -17.02 14.29 11.26
CA HIS A 54 -16.87 15.55 10.52
C HIS A 54 -15.43 16.08 10.54
N SER A 55 -14.58 15.58 11.43
CA SER A 55 -13.15 15.90 11.44
C SER A 55 -12.44 15.32 10.21
N ILE A 56 -11.59 16.12 9.58
CA ILE A 56 -10.71 15.72 8.48
C ILE A 56 -9.78 14.61 8.93
N HIS A 57 -9.13 14.76 10.08
CA HIS A 57 -8.16 13.77 10.53
C HIS A 57 -8.82 12.51 11.06
N LEU A 58 -9.79 12.62 11.98
CA LEU A 58 -10.46 11.45 12.55
C LEU A 58 -11.31 10.73 11.52
N GLY A 59 -12.09 11.47 10.73
CA GLY A 59 -12.89 10.94 9.65
C GLY A 59 -12.03 10.35 8.53
N GLY A 60 -10.98 11.05 8.11
CA GLY A 60 -10.04 10.58 7.08
C GLY A 60 -9.31 9.29 7.46
N VAL A 61 -8.76 9.23 8.69
CA VAL A 61 -8.07 8.02 9.19
C VAL A 61 -9.05 6.86 9.33
N THR A 62 -10.25 7.11 9.85
CA THR A 62 -11.29 6.08 10.00
C THR A 62 -11.77 5.57 8.63
N ALA A 63 -12.01 6.46 7.67
CA ALA A 63 -12.34 6.09 6.30
C ALA A 63 -11.24 5.25 5.65
N PHE A 64 -9.99 5.68 5.78
CA PHE A 64 -8.85 4.97 5.22
C PHE A 64 -8.68 3.58 5.83
N PHE A 65 -8.74 3.44 7.15
CA PHE A 65 -8.56 2.15 7.81
C PHE A 65 -9.77 1.22 7.70
N ILE A 66 -10.98 1.75 7.83
CA ILE A 66 -12.20 0.94 7.96
C ILE A 66 -12.89 0.79 6.61
N ALA A 67 -13.34 1.89 6.01
CA ALA A 67 -14.07 1.84 4.73
C ALA A 67 -13.22 1.28 3.59
N TRP A 68 -11.89 1.48 3.63
CA TRP A 68 -10.98 0.89 2.64
C TRP A 68 -10.32 -0.40 3.13
N LEU A 69 -9.33 -0.32 4.02
CA LEU A 69 -8.45 -1.47 4.29
C LEU A 69 -9.20 -2.64 4.96
N ALA A 70 -9.99 -2.37 5.99
CA ALA A 70 -10.71 -3.41 6.72
C ALA A 70 -11.71 -4.11 5.80
N ASN A 71 -12.46 -3.36 4.98
CA ASN A 71 -13.35 -3.93 3.95
C ASN A 71 -12.61 -4.84 2.98
N PHE A 72 -11.46 -4.40 2.47
CA PHE A 72 -10.64 -5.19 1.54
C PHE A 72 -10.15 -6.50 2.19
N LYS A 73 -9.75 -6.44 3.46
CA LYS A 73 -9.36 -7.63 4.24
C LYS A 73 -10.55 -8.54 4.54
N LEU A 74 -11.71 -8.00 4.87
CA LEU A 74 -12.93 -8.77 5.13
C LEU A 74 -13.44 -9.49 3.88
N LEU A 75 -13.35 -8.85 2.71
CA LEU A 75 -13.68 -9.49 1.43
C LEU A 75 -12.72 -10.66 1.13
N LEU A 76 -11.42 -10.49 1.36
CA LEU A 76 -10.47 -11.62 1.24
C LEU A 76 -10.74 -12.73 2.26
N PHE A 77 -11.04 -12.33 3.50
CA PHE A 77 -11.36 -13.22 4.60
C PHE A 77 -12.58 -14.10 4.32
N ALA A 78 -13.59 -13.55 3.64
CA ALA A 78 -14.76 -14.29 3.19
C ALA A 78 -14.36 -15.53 2.35
N PHE A 79 -13.34 -15.40 1.51
CA PHE A 79 -12.82 -16.47 0.65
C PHE A 79 -11.63 -17.24 1.26
N GLY A 80 -11.33 -17.05 2.54
CA GLY A 80 -10.21 -17.72 3.21
C GLY A 80 -8.83 -17.26 2.73
N LYS A 81 -8.73 -16.02 2.25
CA LYS A 81 -7.50 -15.40 1.76
C LYS A 81 -7.12 -14.20 2.63
N GLY A 82 -5.90 -13.69 2.42
CA GLY A 82 -5.45 -12.45 3.05
C GLY A 82 -4.96 -12.61 4.50
N PRO A 83 -4.60 -11.48 5.14
CA PRO A 83 -3.92 -11.50 6.43
C PRO A 83 -4.78 -12.07 7.57
N LEU A 84 -6.10 -11.92 7.50
CA LEU A 84 -7.04 -12.39 8.53
C LEU A 84 -7.21 -13.92 8.60
N CYS A 85 -6.74 -14.65 7.59
CA CYS A 85 -6.80 -16.11 7.52
C CYS A 85 -5.40 -16.76 7.54
N SER A 86 -4.33 -15.98 7.73
CA SER A 86 -2.95 -16.46 7.59
C SER A 86 -2.50 -17.34 8.76
N ASP A 87 -3.15 -17.22 9.92
CA ASP A 87 -2.94 -18.05 11.11
C ASP A 87 -4.27 -18.71 11.52
N PRO A 88 -4.38 -20.05 11.48
CA PRO A 88 -5.57 -20.79 11.92
C PRO A 88 -5.92 -20.59 13.41
N SER A 89 -4.94 -20.20 14.23
CA SER A 89 -5.05 -20.04 15.68
C SER A 89 -5.15 -18.58 16.13
N ILE A 90 -5.43 -17.65 15.21
CA ILE A 90 -5.48 -16.22 15.52
C ILE A 90 -6.45 -15.90 16.67
N SER A 91 -5.91 -15.23 17.70
CA SER A 91 -6.71 -14.73 18.82
C SER A 91 -7.60 -13.55 18.38
N LEU A 92 -8.68 -13.29 19.12
CA LEU A 92 -9.60 -12.19 18.80
C LEU A 92 -8.86 -10.85 18.74
N GLY A 93 -8.01 -10.52 19.72
CA GLY A 93 -7.26 -9.26 19.74
C GLY A 93 -6.36 -9.07 18.51
N HIS A 94 -5.65 -10.13 18.09
CA HIS A 94 -4.85 -10.10 16.87
C HIS A 94 -5.72 -9.96 15.62
N PHE A 95 -6.86 -10.64 15.56
CA PHE A 95 -7.81 -10.49 14.45
C PHE A 95 -8.32 -9.04 14.32
N LEU A 96 -8.74 -8.43 15.43
CA LEU A 96 -9.20 -7.04 15.47
C LEU A 96 -8.10 -6.09 14.97
N ALA A 97 -6.89 -6.27 15.48
CA ALA A 97 -5.77 -5.41 15.11
C ALA A 97 -5.35 -5.57 13.64
N LEU A 98 -5.26 -6.80 13.14
CA LEU A 98 -4.96 -7.05 11.72
C LEU A 98 -6.05 -6.52 10.80
N ALA A 99 -7.31 -6.52 11.23
CA ALA A 99 -8.41 -5.99 10.45
C ALA A 99 -8.32 -4.46 10.38
N CYS A 100 -8.24 -3.79 11.53
CA CYS A 100 -8.24 -2.33 11.65
C CYS A 100 -6.95 -1.68 11.12
N PHE A 101 -5.79 -2.28 11.37
CA PHE A 101 -4.52 -1.59 11.19
C PHE A 101 -3.66 -2.16 10.04
N PRO A 102 -2.70 -1.39 9.52
CA PRO A 102 -1.78 -1.78 8.44
C PRO A 102 -0.80 -2.93 8.73
N ILE A 103 -1.15 -3.90 9.56
CA ILE A 103 -0.19 -4.83 10.15
C ILE A 103 -0.02 -6.07 9.26
N LYS A 104 1.24 -6.52 9.11
CA LYS A 104 1.54 -7.87 8.65
C LYS A 104 2.15 -8.67 9.80
N ILE A 105 1.72 -9.90 9.94
CA ILE A 105 2.45 -10.87 10.77
C ILE A 105 3.76 -11.17 10.02
N GLN A 106 4.91 -10.77 10.58
CA GLN A 106 6.18 -11.32 10.13
C GLN A 106 6.19 -12.81 10.51
N GLN A 107 5.78 -13.67 9.57
CA GLN A 107 6.10 -15.08 9.68
C GLN A 107 7.60 -15.21 9.43
N SER A 108 8.37 -15.41 10.51
CA SER A 108 9.79 -15.74 10.45
C SER A 108 9.96 -17.05 9.67
N THR A 109 10.03 -16.93 8.35
CA THR A 109 10.42 -18.04 7.49
C THR A 109 11.93 -18.19 7.60
N PRO A 110 12.48 -19.38 7.90
CA PRO A 110 13.93 -19.59 7.92
C PRO A 110 14.54 -19.14 6.59
N PRO A 111 15.75 -18.56 6.59
CA PRO A 111 16.40 -18.13 5.36
C PRO A 111 16.55 -19.33 4.43
N LYS A 112 15.93 -19.27 3.25
CA LYS A 112 16.19 -20.23 2.18
C LYS A 112 17.70 -20.19 1.85
N PRO A 113 18.37 -21.33 1.71
CA PRO A 113 19.79 -21.35 1.36
C PRO A 113 19.99 -20.63 0.02
N GLN A 114 20.94 -19.69 0.02
CA GLN A 114 21.38 -18.99 -1.18
C GLN A 114 22.03 -20.00 -2.13
N ASN A 115 21.31 -20.42 -3.16
CA ASN A 115 21.94 -21.05 -4.33
C ASN A 115 22.41 -19.94 -5.28
N THR A 116 23.72 -19.79 -5.36
CA THR A 116 24.45 -18.96 -6.31
C THR A 116 24.15 -19.35 -7.76
N SER A 117 23.73 -18.33 -8.54
CA SER A 117 23.84 -18.16 -9.99
C SER A 117 23.72 -19.39 -10.91
N SER A 118 22.59 -19.44 -11.62
CA SER A 118 22.61 -19.71 -13.06
C SER A 118 21.54 -18.84 -13.73
N LYS A 119 21.98 -18.02 -14.69
CA LYS A 119 21.13 -17.16 -15.51
C LYS A 119 20.14 -18.03 -16.28
N VAL A 120 18.86 -17.95 -15.95
CA VAL A 120 17.78 -18.51 -16.77
C VAL A 120 16.98 -17.34 -17.33
N ASN A 121 17.22 -17.07 -18.62
CA ASN A 121 16.34 -16.25 -19.46
C ASN A 121 14.97 -16.94 -19.57
N PRO A 122 13.84 -16.26 -19.39
CA PRO A 122 12.55 -16.87 -19.64
C PRO A 122 11.91 -16.30 -20.90
N PHE A 123 12.23 -16.82 -22.10
CA PHE A 123 11.35 -16.86 -23.27
C PHE A 123 11.93 -17.80 -24.35
N PRO A 124 11.28 -18.92 -24.69
CA PRO A 124 11.46 -19.56 -26.00
C PRO A 124 10.37 -19.05 -26.95
N LEU A 125 10.81 -18.53 -28.11
CA LEU A 125 10.01 -18.39 -29.31
C LEU A 125 10.03 -19.74 -30.02
N GLU A 126 8.88 -20.36 -30.24
CA GLU A 126 8.73 -21.50 -31.16
C GLU A 126 8.09 -20.99 -32.45
N SER A 127 8.80 -21.16 -33.57
CA SER A 127 8.24 -21.08 -34.91
C SER A 127 7.73 -22.46 -35.31
N GLN A 128 6.54 -22.49 -35.93
CA GLN A 128 6.03 -23.66 -36.63
C GLN A 128 6.64 -23.72 -38.03
N ASN A 129 7.11 -24.90 -38.42
CA ASN A 129 6.88 -25.42 -39.78
C ASN A 129 6.88 -26.95 -39.71
N GLY A 130 5.82 -27.55 -40.23
CA GLY A 130 5.62 -28.99 -40.25
C GLY A 130 6.33 -29.67 -41.43
N HIS A 131 6.66 -30.94 -41.26
CA HIS A 131 6.49 -31.94 -42.30
C HIS A 131 6.41 -33.34 -41.68
N ILE A 132 5.42 -34.09 -42.16
CA ILE A 132 5.02 -35.45 -41.79
C ILE A 132 6.03 -36.48 -42.34
N LYS A 133 6.33 -37.53 -41.55
CA LYS A 133 6.53 -38.93 -42.02
C LYS A 133 6.55 -39.92 -40.83
N GLU A 134 5.85 -41.03 -41.00
CA GLU A 134 5.60 -42.11 -40.02
C GLU A 134 6.66 -43.25 -40.06
N ASN A 135 7.01 -43.78 -38.87
CA ASN A 135 7.27 -45.19 -38.41
C ASN A 135 8.34 -46.12 -39.07
N PRO A 136 8.79 -47.25 -38.42
CA PRO A 136 9.04 -47.61 -36.99
C PRO A 136 10.41 -48.40 -36.77
N PRO A 137 10.59 -49.36 -35.81
CA PRO A 137 11.28 -49.24 -34.50
C PRO A 137 12.56 -50.11 -34.31
N GLN A 138 13.37 -49.93 -33.24
CA GLN A 138 14.01 -51.03 -32.43
C GLN A 138 15.00 -50.61 -31.31
N LYS A 139 14.68 -51.09 -30.08
CA LYS A 139 15.49 -51.70 -28.98
C LYS A 139 16.66 -50.97 -28.24
N PRO A 140 16.90 -51.35 -26.95
CA PRO A 140 17.59 -50.55 -25.91
C PRO A 140 19.04 -51.02 -25.66
N ILE A 141 19.88 -50.24 -24.93
CA ILE A 141 20.99 -50.73 -24.06
C ILE A 141 21.71 -49.58 -23.29
N GLU A 142 21.81 -49.80 -21.97
CA GLU A 142 22.88 -49.54 -20.96
C GLU A 142 23.44 -48.16 -20.54
N LYS A 143 23.59 -48.06 -19.20
CA LYS A 143 24.39 -47.09 -18.40
C LYS A 143 25.84 -47.62 -18.22
N PRO A 144 26.82 -46.73 -17.95
CA PRO A 144 27.58 -46.81 -16.68
C PRO A 144 27.92 -45.42 -16.08
N LYS A 145 27.76 -45.16 -14.76
CA LYS A 145 28.72 -45.26 -13.61
C LYS A 145 29.91 -44.25 -13.61
N ASN A 146 29.92 -43.36 -12.59
CA ASN A 146 30.97 -42.40 -12.17
C ASN A 146 32.28 -43.10 -11.72
N PRO A 147 33.47 -42.43 -11.55
CA PRO A 147 33.83 -41.58 -10.36
C PRO A 147 34.97 -40.53 -10.63
N PRO A 148 35.77 -39.99 -9.66
CA PRO A 148 35.52 -39.45 -8.30
C PRO A 148 36.05 -37.99 -8.08
N LEU A 149 35.76 -37.44 -6.88
CA LEU A 149 36.24 -36.17 -6.29
C LEU A 149 37.77 -36.08 -6.05
N SER A 150 38.30 -34.84 -6.01
CA SER A 150 39.50 -34.45 -5.26
C SER A 150 39.35 -33.07 -4.56
N HIS A 151 39.55 -33.07 -3.22
CA HIS A 151 40.27 -32.12 -2.34
C HIS A 151 40.54 -30.66 -2.83
N LEU A 152 40.42 -29.57 -2.05
CA LEU A 152 41.09 -29.27 -0.76
C LEU A 152 40.58 -27.94 -0.13
N ASN A 153 41.02 -27.69 1.09
CA ASN A 153 40.48 -26.87 2.19
C ASN A 153 41.12 -25.46 2.26
N GLY A 154 40.46 -24.47 2.90
CA GLY A 154 41.04 -23.12 3.08
C GLY A 154 40.24 -22.09 3.90
N GLN A 155 40.23 -22.28 5.23
CA GLN A 155 40.16 -21.27 6.31
C GLN A 155 39.01 -20.23 6.39
N ASN A 156 38.10 -20.50 7.33
CA ASN A 156 37.21 -19.55 7.99
C ASN A 156 37.98 -18.50 8.83
N LYS A 157 37.60 -17.24 8.67
CA LYS A 157 37.67 -16.21 9.73
C LYS A 157 36.25 -15.74 10.01
N GLU A 158 35.73 -16.12 11.17
CA GLU A 158 34.48 -15.60 11.72
C GLU A 158 34.67 -14.16 12.19
N ASN A 159 33.68 -13.31 11.91
CA ASN A 159 33.42 -12.07 12.64
C ASN A 159 31.90 -11.94 12.81
N PRO A 160 31.34 -12.13 14.02
CA PRO A 160 29.98 -11.74 14.33
C PRO A 160 30.02 -10.39 15.05
N THR A 161 29.37 -9.33 14.53
CA THR A 161 28.63 -8.30 15.31
C THR A 161 28.28 -7.05 14.50
N SER A 162 27.19 -6.39 14.93
CA SER A 162 26.81 -4.99 14.63
C SER A 162 26.08 -4.69 13.31
N LYS A 163 24.86 -5.22 13.13
CA LYS A 163 23.86 -4.56 12.26
C LYS A 163 22.54 -4.16 12.94
N LYS A 164 22.23 -4.71 14.12
CA LYS A 164 20.94 -4.47 14.78
C LYS A 164 20.81 -3.10 15.46
N THR A 165 21.92 -2.49 15.89
CA THR A 165 21.89 -1.20 16.62
C THR A 165 21.88 0.02 15.69
N GLN A 166 22.40 -0.11 14.46
CA GLN A 166 22.52 1.00 13.51
C GLN A 166 21.19 1.36 12.81
N GLU A 167 20.35 0.36 12.51
CA GLU A 167 19.05 0.59 11.84
C GLU A 167 18.03 1.32 12.75
N GLY A 168 18.10 1.11 14.07
CA GLY A 168 17.24 1.79 15.04
C GLY A 168 17.56 3.28 15.23
N HIS A 169 18.84 3.65 15.21
CA HIS A 169 19.26 5.05 15.35
C HIS A 169 18.98 5.87 14.07
N ILE A 170 19.15 5.25 12.90
CA ILE A 170 18.86 5.88 11.59
C ILE A 170 17.35 6.13 11.43
N SER A 171 16.51 5.21 11.89
CA SER A 171 15.04 5.39 11.80
C SER A 171 14.52 6.50 12.71
N LEU A 172 14.99 6.59 13.97
CA LEU A 172 14.60 7.68 14.88
C LEU A 172 15.04 9.06 14.38
N LEU A 173 16.27 9.17 13.88
CA LEU A 173 16.78 10.42 13.31
C LEU A 173 15.98 10.86 12.08
N ASN A 174 15.60 9.93 11.20
CA ASN A 174 14.77 10.23 10.04
C ASN A 174 13.39 10.78 10.43
N TYR A 175 12.74 10.22 11.46
CA TYR A 175 11.48 10.75 11.96
C TYR A 175 11.66 12.11 12.65
N ALA A 176 12.72 12.31 13.42
CA ALA A 176 13.02 13.59 14.05
C ALA A 176 13.24 14.70 13.01
N VAL A 177 14.05 14.42 11.98
CA VAL A 177 14.28 15.36 10.86
C VAL A 177 12.97 15.70 10.15
N LYS A 178 12.14 14.71 9.85
CA LYS A 178 10.82 14.96 9.23
C LYS A 178 9.90 15.78 10.12
N GLY A 179 10.02 15.64 11.45
CA GLY A 179 9.21 16.39 12.41
C GLY A 179 9.60 17.85 12.42
N VAL A 180 10.92 18.12 12.39
CA VAL A 180 11.46 19.46 12.20
C VAL A 180 11.03 20.04 10.85
N LEU A 181 11.07 19.26 9.77
CA LEU A 181 10.60 19.71 8.45
C LEU A 181 9.11 20.05 8.45
N LEU A 182 8.28 19.27 9.16
CA LEU A 182 6.85 19.57 9.29
C LEU A 182 6.62 20.86 10.11
N ALA A 183 7.41 21.10 11.15
CA ALA A 183 7.36 22.35 11.90
C ALA A 183 7.80 23.56 11.06
N ILE A 184 8.86 23.41 10.25
CA ILE A 184 9.28 24.45 9.29
C ILE A 184 8.18 24.72 8.28
N LEU A 185 7.52 23.68 7.75
CA LEU A 185 6.37 23.83 6.86
C LEU A 185 5.24 24.62 7.53
N ALA A 186 4.94 24.34 8.81
CA ALA A 186 3.96 25.10 9.57
C ALA A 186 4.32 26.59 9.64
N CYS A 187 5.58 26.93 9.96
CA CYS A 187 6.05 28.32 9.99
C CYS A 187 6.01 28.99 8.59
N LEU A 188 6.26 28.23 7.51
CA LEU A 188 6.18 28.77 6.16
C LEU A 188 4.75 29.17 5.78
N TYR A 189 3.72 28.53 6.36
CA TYR A 189 2.34 28.90 6.11
C TYR A 189 1.96 30.25 6.72
N ASP A 190 2.65 30.74 7.75
CA ASP A 190 2.44 32.09 8.27
C ASP A 190 2.78 33.18 7.24
N TYR A 191 3.57 32.83 6.22
CA TYR A 191 3.96 33.70 5.11
C TYR A 191 3.19 33.37 3.81
N SER A 192 2.12 32.57 3.87
CA SER A 192 1.43 32.06 2.68
C SER A 192 0.93 33.16 1.75
N ASP A 193 0.49 34.29 2.32
CA ASP A 193 -0.04 35.44 1.56
C ASP A 193 0.98 36.08 0.62
N HIS A 194 2.27 35.89 0.90
CA HIS A 194 3.37 36.43 0.10
C HIS A 194 3.93 35.41 -0.90
N MET A 195 3.46 34.16 -0.86
CA MET A 195 3.97 33.08 -1.70
C MET A 195 3.17 32.93 -3.00
N HIS A 196 3.88 32.65 -4.10
CA HIS A 196 3.21 32.32 -5.34
C HIS A 196 2.37 31.03 -5.17
N PRO A 197 1.12 30.95 -5.68
CA PRO A 197 0.22 29.82 -5.44
C PRO A 197 0.79 28.44 -5.77
N LYS A 198 1.59 28.33 -6.83
CA LYS A 198 2.28 27.06 -7.19
C LYS A 198 3.31 26.61 -6.14
N VAL A 199 3.95 27.54 -5.44
CA VAL A 199 4.88 27.22 -4.34
C VAL A 199 4.08 26.64 -3.18
N LEU A 200 2.92 27.23 -2.84
CA LEU A 200 2.02 26.70 -1.81
C LEU A 200 1.57 25.27 -2.13
N LEU A 201 1.24 24.96 -3.39
CA LEU A 201 0.89 23.59 -3.79
C LEU A 201 2.05 22.60 -3.60
N ILE A 202 3.29 23.02 -3.90
CA ILE A 202 4.48 22.20 -3.61
C ILE A 202 4.61 21.95 -2.10
N LEU A 203 4.43 22.99 -1.27
CA LEU A 203 4.46 22.83 0.18
C LEU A 203 3.38 21.87 0.66
N TYR A 204 2.15 21.95 0.12
CA TYR A 204 1.08 21.00 0.43
C TYR A 204 1.42 19.56 0.04
N CYS A 205 2.12 19.31 -1.08
CA CYS A 205 2.59 17.96 -1.40
C CYS A 205 3.48 17.38 -0.30
N PHE A 206 4.45 18.17 0.18
CA PHE A 206 5.35 17.74 1.26
C PHE A 206 4.60 17.60 2.59
N HIS A 207 3.71 18.53 2.89
CA HIS A 207 2.87 18.45 4.10
C HIS A 207 2.03 17.17 4.13
N ILE A 208 1.31 16.86 3.05
CA ILE A 208 0.48 15.64 2.96
C ILE A 208 1.35 14.39 3.11
N TYR A 209 2.51 14.35 2.44
CA TYR A 209 3.45 13.23 2.55
C TYR A 209 3.93 13.01 3.98
N PHE A 210 4.45 14.06 4.63
CA PHE A 210 4.95 13.96 6.00
C PHE A 210 3.83 13.63 6.98
N LEU A 211 2.68 14.30 6.87
CA LEU A 211 1.53 14.07 7.75
C LEU A 211 1.06 12.62 7.66
N LEU A 212 0.89 12.08 6.45
CA LEU A 212 0.47 10.69 6.25
C LEU A 212 1.49 9.70 6.81
N GLU A 213 2.79 9.97 6.61
CA GLU A 213 3.85 9.17 7.19
C GLU A 213 3.86 9.22 8.73
N PHE A 214 3.66 10.40 9.33
CA PHE A 214 3.58 10.58 10.78
C PHE A 214 2.40 9.83 11.39
N ILE A 215 1.19 10.01 10.83
CA ILE A 215 -0.01 9.32 11.30
C ILE A 215 0.21 7.79 11.25
N LEU A 216 0.73 7.29 10.13
CA LEU A 216 0.98 5.85 9.98
C LEU A 216 2.09 5.35 10.92
N ALA A 217 3.12 6.15 11.20
CA ALA A 217 4.18 5.81 12.14
C ALA A 217 3.70 5.79 13.60
N ILE A 218 2.81 6.72 13.99
CA ILE A 218 2.17 6.73 15.31
C ILE A 218 1.34 5.45 15.48
N VAL A 219 0.51 5.12 14.49
CA VAL A 219 -0.29 3.90 14.49
C VAL A 219 0.60 2.64 14.52
N ALA A 220 1.71 2.64 13.76
CA ALA A 220 2.72 1.58 13.78
C ALA A 220 3.28 1.35 15.19
N THR A 221 3.68 2.44 15.84
CA THR A 221 4.31 2.42 17.15
C THR A 221 3.32 1.96 18.20
N LEU A 222 2.09 2.45 18.15
CA LEU A 222 1.02 2.02 19.05
C LEU A 222 0.71 0.53 18.90
N ALA A 223 0.61 0.04 17.66
CA ALA A 223 0.40 -1.38 17.38
C ALA A 223 1.59 -2.23 17.89
N ARG A 224 2.83 -1.76 17.73
CA ARG A 224 4.02 -2.45 18.25
C ARG A 224 4.05 -2.52 19.77
N VAL A 225 3.75 -1.41 20.45
CA VAL A 225 3.78 -1.33 21.92
C VAL A 225 2.65 -2.15 22.55
N LEU A 226 1.43 -2.02 22.03
CA LEU A 226 0.26 -2.67 22.63
C LEU A 226 0.12 -4.15 22.26
N LEU A 227 0.58 -4.54 21.07
CA LEU A 227 0.30 -5.87 20.50
C LEU A 227 1.56 -6.64 20.10
N GLY A 228 2.75 -6.07 20.26
CA GLY A 228 4.01 -6.71 19.89
C GLY A 228 4.18 -6.93 18.37
N MET A 229 3.37 -6.27 17.53
CA MET A 229 3.39 -6.47 16.08
C MET A 229 4.15 -5.37 15.35
N GLU A 230 5.02 -5.76 14.42
CA GLU A 230 5.77 -4.81 13.58
C GLU A 230 4.97 -4.41 12.33
N LEU A 231 4.92 -3.11 12.05
CA LEU A 231 4.33 -2.57 10.83
C LEU A 231 5.37 -2.52 9.71
N GLU A 232 4.94 -2.77 8.46
CA GLU A 232 5.82 -2.52 7.32
C GLU A 232 6.08 -1.02 7.16
N PRO A 233 7.29 -0.63 6.69
CA PRO A 233 7.53 0.75 6.28
C PRO A 233 6.53 1.14 5.19
N GLN A 234 5.82 2.24 5.39
CA GLN A 234 4.71 2.65 4.51
C GLN A 234 5.22 3.48 3.33
N PHE A 235 6.32 4.21 3.52
CA PHE A 235 6.97 5.00 2.50
C PHE A 235 8.45 4.65 2.39
N LYS A 236 8.98 4.75 1.17
CA LYS A 236 10.40 4.56 0.87
C LYS A 236 10.91 5.69 -0.02
N GLU A 237 11.04 6.88 0.58
CA GLU A 237 11.64 8.06 -0.05
C GLU A 237 11.09 8.29 -1.48
N PRO A 238 9.79 8.59 -1.62
CA PRO A 238 9.11 8.67 -2.92
C PRO A 238 9.69 9.76 -3.84
N TYR A 239 10.34 10.77 -3.30
CA TYR A 239 11.04 11.81 -4.07
C TYR A 239 12.27 11.30 -4.82
N LEU A 240 12.77 10.09 -4.50
CA LEU A 240 13.89 9.44 -5.22
C LEU A 240 13.41 8.47 -6.33
N SER A 241 12.14 8.54 -6.71
CA SER A 241 11.59 7.69 -7.78
C SER A 241 12.23 8.01 -9.13
N THR A 242 12.63 6.97 -9.86
CA THR A 242 13.16 7.10 -11.23
C THR A 242 12.11 6.83 -12.32
N SER A 243 10.91 6.39 -11.95
CA SER A 243 9.81 6.13 -12.89
C SER A 243 8.47 6.04 -12.15
N LEU A 244 7.33 6.06 -12.86
CA LEU A 244 6.01 5.93 -12.22
C LEU A 244 5.83 4.54 -11.61
N GLN A 245 6.40 3.51 -12.23
CA GLN A 245 6.43 2.16 -11.68
C GLN A 245 7.16 2.11 -10.33
N ASP A 246 8.28 2.83 -10.22
CA ASP A 246 9.06 2.88 -8.98
C ASP A 246 8.31 3.66 -7.89
N PHE A 247 7.69 4.80 -8.26
CA PHE A 247 6.86 5.60 -7.37
C PHE A 247 5.70 4.79 -6.78
N TRP A 248 4.75 4.36 -7.61
CA TRP A 248 3.53 3.69 -7.15
C TRP A 248 3.77 2.26 -6.66
N GLY A 249 4.74 1.55 -7.24
CA GLY A 249 4.96 0.14 -6.97
C GLY A 249 5.88 -0.15 -5.78
N LYS A 250 6.77 0.77 -5.41
CA LYS A 250 7.88 0.48 -4.49
C LYS A 250 8.18 1.58 -3.47
N ARG A 251 7.56 2.76 -3.55
CA ARG A 251 7.93 3.89 -2.67
C ARG A 251 6.77 4.64 -2.05
N TRP A 252 5.65 4.76 -2.76
CA TRP A 252 4.45 5.45 -2.27
C TRP A 252 3.47 4.46 -1.66
N ASN A 253 3.11 4.67 -0.39
CA ASN A 253 2.07 3.95 0.36
C ASN A 253 2.05 2.43 0.09
N LEU A 254 3.14 1.76 0.51
CA LEU A 254 3.35 0.33 0.29
C LEU A 254 2.24 -0.55 0.87
N MET A 255 1.58 -0.06 1.91
CA MET A 255 0.43 -0.74 2.50
C MET A 255 -0.74 -0.80 1.51
N VAL A 256 -1.14 0.33 0.92
CA VAL A 256 -2.20 0.36 -0.11
C VAL A 256 -1.79 -0.48 -1.31
N THR A 257 -0.54 -0.34 -1.77
CA THR A 257 -0.01 -1.11 -2.90
C THR A 257 -0.07 -2.61 -2.63
N ASN A 258 0.28 -3.05 -1.41
CA ASN A 258 0.20 -4.46 -1.03
C ASN A 258 -1.26 -4.94 -0.94
N MET A 259 -2.16 -4.16 -0.35
CA MET A 259 -3.58 -4.51 -0.28
C MET A 259 -4.20 -4.63 -1.68
N LEU A 260 -4.03 -3.62 -2.53
CA LEU A 260 -4.50 -3.63 -3.92
C LEU A 260 -3.89 -4.78 -4.73
N ARG A 261 -2.64 -5.15 -4.45
CA ARG A 261 -2.01 -6.30 -5.11
C ARG A 261 -2.76 -7.60 -4.82
N ILE A 262 -3.14 -7.84 -3.57
CA ILE A 262 -3.80 -9.08 -3.16
C ILE A 262 -5.31 -9.07 -3.42
N THR A 263 -5.97 -7.91 -3.41
CA THR A 263 -7.43 -7.80 -3.64
C THR A 263 -7.82 -7.59 -5.09
N VAL A 264 -7.02 -6.87 -5.87
CA VAL A 264 -7.40 -6.46 -7.24
C VAL A 264 -6.45 -7.06 -8.27
N TYR A 265 -5.14 -6.78 -8.16
CA TYR A 265 -4.18 -7.15 -9.19
C TYR A 265 -4.09 -8.68 -9.39
N ASN A 266 -3.82 -9.43 -8.31
CA ASN A 266 -3.63 -10.88 -8.39
C ASN A 266 -4.92 -11.60 -8.84
N PRO A 267 -6.10 -11.31 -8.26
CA PRO A 267 -7.35 -11.92 -8.73
C PRO A 267 -7.68 -11.57 -10.18
N THR A 268 -7.53 -10.30 -10.59
CA THR A 268 -7.78 -9.86 -11.97
C THR A 268 -6.84 -10.58 -12.94
N ARG A 269 -5.53 -10.57 -12.67
CA ARG A 269 -4.55 -11.24 -13.51
C ARG A 269 -4.83 -12.74 -13.63
N HIS A 270 -5.14 -13.40 -12.52
CA HIS A 270 -5.49 -14.83 -12.54
C HIS A 270 -6.74 -15.08 -13.39
N ALA A 271 -7.81 -14.31 -13.18
CA ALA A 271 -9.05 -14.47 -13.93
C ALA A 271 -8.84 -14.30 -15.44
N LEU A 272 -8.06 -13.30 -15.86
CA LEU A 272 -7.74 -13.05 -17.27
C LEU A 272 -6.94 -14.20 -17.88
N VAL A 273 -5.93 -14.71 -17.18
CA VAL A 273 -5.12 -15.85 -17.65
C VAL A 273 -5.98 -17.12 -17.76
N THR A 274 -6.86 -17.39 -16.79
CA THR A 274 -7.79 -18.53 -16.85
C THR A 274 -8.79 -18.40 -18.01
N ARG A 275 -9.14 -17.17 -18.42
CA ARG A 275 -9.99 -16.89 -19.60
C ARG A 275 -9.23 -16.92 -20.93
N GLY A 276 -7.97 -17.34 -20.95
CA GLY A 276 -7.18 -17.46 -22.17
C GLY A 276 -6.54 -16.17 -22.68
N ILE A 277 -6.59 -15.07 -21.92
CA ILE A 277 -5.91 -13.83 -22.31
C ILE A 277 -4.39 -14.03 -22.21
N ASN A 278 -3.67 -13.52 -23.22
CA ASN A 278 -2.22 -13.63 -23.31
C ASN A 278 -1.54 -13.18 -22.00
N LYS A 279 -0.56 -13.98 -21.54
CA LYS A 279 0.25 -13.73 -20.34
C LYS A 279 0.99 -12.38 -20.38
N LYS A 280 1.19 -11.77 -21.56
CA LYS A 280 1.75 -10.41 -21.72
C LYS A 280 0.74 -9.29 -21.42
N TRP A 281 -0.54 -9.47 -21.81
CA TRP A 281 -1.59 -8.46 -21.64
C TRP A 281 -2.25 -8.52 -20.26
N ALA A 282 -2.38 -9.71 -19.67
CA ALA A 282 -3.04 -9.88 -18.37
C ALA A 282 -2.42 -9.02 -17.23
N PRO A 283 -1.08 -8.88 -17.09
CA PRO A 283 -0.48 -7.97 -16.12
C PRO A 283 -0.82 -6.50 -16.36
N LEU A 284 -0.86 -6.05 -17.62
CA LEU A 284 -1.14 -4.64 -17.95
C LEU A 284 -2.58 -4.26 -17.63
N ILE A 285 -3.53 -5.11 -18.01
CA ILE A 285 -4.95 -4.93 -17.66
C ILE A 285 -5.11 -4.94 -16.14
N ALA A 286 -4.47 -5.88 -15.44
CA ALA A 286 -4.54 -5.94 -13.98
C ALA A 286 -3.95 -4.69 -13.29
N VAL A 287 -2.88 -4.09 -13.82
CA VAL A 287 -2.37 -2.79 -13.35
C VAL A 287 -3.42 -1.71 -13.55
N PHE A 288 -3.99 -1.58 -14.75
CA PHE A 288 -4.98 -0.54 -15.02
C PHE A 288 -6.22 -0.69 -14.12
N THR A 289 -6.77 -1.91 -13.99
CA THR A 289 -7.89 -2.20 -13.08
C THR A 289 -7.55 -1.84 -11.63
N THR A 290 -6.30 -2.03 -11.20
CA THR A 290 -5.85 -1.64 -9.87
C THR A 290 -5.94 -0.12 -9.66
N PHE A 291 -5.56 0.67 -10.66
CA PHE A 291 -5.68 2.13 -10.61
C PHE A 291 -7.15 2.59 -10.66
N VAL A 292 -8.01 1.91 -11.42
CA VAL A 292 -9.46 2.17 -11.43
C VAL A 292 -10.04 2.02 -10.02
N VAL A 293 -9.77 0.88 -9.37
CA VAL A 293 -10.25 0.64 -7.99
C VAL A 293 -9.65 1.65 -7.02
N SER A 294 -8.36 1.97 -7.15
CA SER A 294 -7.72 3.01 -6.33
C SER A 294 -8.40 4.37 -6.52
N GLY A 295 -8.75 4.76 -7.75
CA GLY A 295 -9.46 6.00 -8.05
C GLY A 295 -10.79 6.09 -7.32
N PHE A 296 -11.63 5.05 -7.40
CA PHE A 296 -12.89 5.01 -6.67
C PHE A 296 -12.73 5.11 -5.15
N MET A 297 -11.71 4.46 -4.59
CA MET A 297 -11.46 4.55 -3.14
C MET A 297 -11.02 5.95 -2.72
N HIS A 298 -10.24 6.65 -3.54
CA HIS A 298 -9.86 8.04 -3.23
C HIS A 298 -11.02 9.00 -3.42
N GLU A 299 -11.87 8.80 -4.43
CA GLU A 299 -13.10 9.58 -4.59
C GLU A 299 -14.00 9.44 -3.36
N LEU A 300 -14.14 8.20 -2.85
CA LEU A 300 -14.88 7.92 -1.63
C LEU A 300 -14.25 8.58 -0.40
N ILE A 301 -12.92 8.58 -0.27
CA ILE A 301 -12.23 9.29 0.81
C ILE A 301 -12.47 10.80 0.74
N PHE A 302 -12.37 11.39 -0.45
CA PHE A 302 -12.64 12.81 -0.65
C PHE A 302 -14.10 13.15 -0.31
N TYR A 303 -15.04 12.26 -0.63
CA TYR A 303 -16.42 12.38 -0.20
C TYR A 303 -16.54 12.41 1.32
N TYR A 304 -15.89 11.51 2.07
CA TYR A 304 -15.92 11.54 3.54
C TYR A 304 -15.33 12.83 4.12
N LEU A 305 -14.21 13.30 3.56
CA LEU A 305 -13.52 14.50 4.03
C LEU A 305 -14.31 15.79 3.76
N GLY A 306 -14.83 15.93 2.54
CA GLY A 306 -15.45 17.17 2.07
C GLY A 306 -16.97 17.22 2.16
N ARG A 307 -17.66 16.07 2.12
CA ARG A 307 -19.14 15.96 1.99
C ARG A 307 -19.72 16.70 0.79
N LEU A 308 -18.88 16.88 -0.23
CA LEU A 308 -19.27 17.44 -1.51
C LEU A 308 -19.54 16.32 -2.52
N SER A 309 -20.37 16.59 -3.51
CA SER A 309 -20.60 15.64 -4.59
C SER A 309 -19.29 15.30 -5.32
N PRO A 310 -19.04 14.01 -5.64
CA PRO A 310 -17.88 13.57 -6.41
C PRO A 310 -17.75 14.34 -7.73
N THR A 311 -16.58 14.93 -7.99
CA THR A 311 -16.27 15.56 -9.29
C THR A 311 -15.60 14.59 -10.26
N TRP A 312 -15.14 13.43 -9.76
CA TRP A 312 -14.41 12.42 -10.51
C TRP A 312 -13.01 12.87 -10.98
N GLU A 313 -12.57 14.09 -10.63
CA GLU A 313 -11.23 14.59 -10.98
C GLU A 313 -10.12 13.75 -10.34
N VAL A 314 -10.31 13.34 -9.07
CA VAL A 314 -9.38 12.45 -8.37
C VAL A 314 -9.38 11.06 -9.01
N THR A 315 -10.55 10.55 -9.41
CA THR A 315 -10.62 9.31 -10.18
C THR A 315 -9.82 9.42 -11.48
N TRP A 316 -9.98 10.52 -12.23
CA TRP A 316 -9.21 10.78 -13.46
C TRP A 316 -7.70 10.86 -13.23
N PHE A 317 -7.26 11.43 -12.09
CA PHE A 317 -5.85 11.40 -11.70
C PHE A 317 -5.33 9.96 -11.68
N PHE A 318 -6.01 9.03 -10.98
CA PHE A 318 -5.57 7.64 -10.92
C PHE A 318 -5.67 6.93 -12.27
N LEU A 319 -6.71 7.18 -13.07
CA LEU A 319 -6.84 6.59 -14.40
C LEU A 319 -5.70 7.02 -15.34
N LEU A 320 -5.36 8.32 -15.34
CA LEU A 320 -4.24 8.86 -16.11
C LEU A 320 -2.92 8.22 -15.68
N HIS A 321 -2.64 8.17 -14.37
CA HIS A 321 -1.44 7.51 -13.85
C HIS A 321 -1.40 6.02 -14.19
N GLY A 322 -2.53 5.31 -14.12
CA GLY A 322 -2.65 3.91 -14.48
C GLY A 322 -2.36 3.66 -15.95
N LEU A 323 -2.90 4.50 -16.84
CA LEU A 323 -2.65 4.43 -18.28
C LEU A 323 -1.18 4.73 -18.60
N CYS A 324 -0.62 5.82 -18.06
CA CYS A 324 0.78 6.18 -18.24
C CYS A 324 1.71 5.08 -17.72
N LEU A 325 1.38 4.43 -16.61
CA LEU A 325 2.14 3.31 -16.09
C LEU A 325 2.07 2.08 -17.01
N VAL A 326 0.91 1.77 -17.57
CA VAL A 326 0.77 0.69 -18.56
C VAL A 326 1.62 0.97 -19.80
N VAL A 327 1.60 2.21 -20.30
CA VAL A 327 2.45 2.65 -21.41
C VAL A 327 3.93 2.53 -21.02
N GLU A 328 4.33 2.98 -19.83
CA GLU A 328 5.70 2.85 -19.33
C GLU A 328 6.15 1.38 -19.29
N LEU A 329 5.29 0.47 -18.81
CA LEU A 329 5.56 -0.97 -18.76
C LEU A 329 5.67 -1.59 -20.15
N PHE A 330 4.82 -1.17 -21.09
CA PHE A 330 4.87 -1.62 -22.47
C PHE A 330 6.13 -1.14 -23.18
N LEU A 331 6.48 0.15 -23.06
CA LEU A 331 7.72 0.71 -23.58
C LEU A 331 8.94 0.02 -22.95
N LYS A 332 8.90 -0.26 -21.65
CA LYS A 332 9.94 -1.07 -20.99
C LYS A 332 10.06 -2.46 -21.58
N ALA A 333 8.95 -3.13 -21.86
CA ALA A 333 8.96 -4.47 -22.43
C ALA A 333 9.44 -4.51 -23.89
N VAL A 334 9.24 -3.45 -24.67
CA VAL A 334 9.59 -3.39 -26.10
C VAL A 334 10.98 -2.77 -26.35
N VAL A 335 11.32 -1.70 -25.65
CA VAL A 335 12.54 -0.90 -25.88
C VAL A 335 13.72 -1.44 -25.07
N PHE A 336 13.51 -1.85 -23.82
CA PHE A 336 14.61 -2.25 -22.93
C PHE A 336 15.09 -3.69 -23.18
N THR A 337 14.37 -4.48 -23.98
CA THR A 337 14.90 -5.70 -24.59
C THR A 337 16.09 -5.43 -25.52
N GLY A 338 16.29 -4.17 -25.96
CA GLY A 338 17.43 -3.72 -26.76
C GLY A 338 18.55 -3.01 -25.97
N GLY A 339 18.53 -3.02 -24.63
CA GLY A 339 19.63 -2.51 -23.79
C GLY A 339 19.66 -1.00 -23.53
N TRP A 340 18.77 -0.21 -24.14
CA TRP A 340 18.65 1.22 -23.85
C TRP A 340 17.89 1.47 -22.55
N GLN A 341 18.52 2.16 -21.59
CA GLN A 341 17.87 2.66 -20.38
C GLN A 341 17.99 4.17 -20.27
N LEU A 342 16.89 4.86 -19.96
CA LEU A 342 16.93 6.30 -19.74
C LEU A 342 17.76 6.61 -18.49
N PRO A 343 18.74 7.54 -18.55
CA PRO A 343 19.55 7.89 -17.39
C PRO A 343 18.70 8.30 -16.19
N ARG A 344 19.13 7.93 -14.98
CA ARG A 344 18.42 8.23 -13.72
C ARG A 344 18.22 9.72 -13.49
N LEU A 345 19.18 10.54 -13.92
CA LEU A 345 19.16 11.99 -13.81
C LEU A 345 18.06 12.65 -14.65
N ILE A 346 17.58 11.98 -15.71
CA ILE A 346 16.52 12.49 -16.59
C ILE A 346 15.18 11.86 -16.19
N SER A 347 15.18 10.54 -16.01
CA SER A 347 13.97 9.77 -15.69
C SER A 347 13.38 10.13 -14.32
N GLY A 348 14.21 10.44 -13.31
CA GLY A 348 13.75 10.87 -11.99
C GLY A 348 12.97 12.18 -12.00
N PRO A 349 13.57 13.31 -12.42
CA PRO A 349 12.88 14.58 -12.53
C PRO A 349 11.63 14.52 -13.42
N LEU A 350 11.67 13.74 -14.51
CA LEU A 350 10.50 13.54 -15.36
C LEU A 350 9.35 12.84 -14.62
N ALA A 351 9.64 11.76 -13.89
CA ALA A 351 8.63 11.00 -13.15
C ALA A 351 8.02 11.83 -12.01
N ILE A 352 8.87 12.50 -11.22
CA ILE A 352 8.44 13.35 -10.11
C ILE A 352 7.71 14.59 -10.64
N GLY A 353 8.23 15.24 -11.67
CA GLY A 353 7.59 16.38 -12.33
C GLY A 353 6.21 16.02 -12.88
N PHE A 354 6.07 14.84 -13.51
CA PHE A 354 4.77 14.34 -13.95
C PHE A 354 3.79 14.22 -12.78
N VAL A 355 4.20 13.59 -11.67
CA VAL A 355 3.37 13.47 -10.46
C VAL A 355 2.96 14.83 -9.91
N PHE A 356 3.87 15.82 -9.84
CA PHE A 356 3.53 17.16 -9.37
C PHE A 356 2.52 17.85 -10.30
N VAL A 357 2.76 17.85 -11.61
CA VAL A 357 1.90 18.51 -12.59
C VAL A 357 0.49 17.91 -12.57
N THR A 358 0.38 16.58 -12.60
CA THR A 358 -0.93 15.92 -12.53
C THR A 358 -1.61 16.11 -11.18
N SER A 359 -0.84 16.18 -10.09
CA SER A 359 -1.40 16.48 -8.76
C SER A 359 -2.00 17.88 -8.72
N PHE A 360 -1.29 18.89 -9.24
CA PHE A 360 -1.79 20.28 -9.27
C PHE A 360 -3.03 20.42 -10.15
N TRP A 361 -3.13 19.61 -11.19
CA TRP A 361 -4.25 19.67 -12.12
C TRP A 361 -5.48 18.90 -11.65
N LEU A 362 -5.34 17.68 -11.14
CA LEU A 362 -6.47 16.77 -10.91
C LEU A 362 -6.70 16.39 -9.44
N PHE A 363 -5.68 16.53 -8.59
CA PHE A 363 -5.78 16.13 -7.18
C PHE A 363 -6.05 17.31 -6.24
N PHE A 364 -5.31 18.41 -6.40
CA PHE A 364 -5.44 19.57 -5.52
C PHE A 364 -6.72 20.38 -5.71
N PRO A 365 -7.30 20.57 -6.91
CA PRO A 365 -8.51 21.36 -7.03
C PRO A 365 -9.69 20.78 -6.22
N PRO A 366 -9.99 19.47 -6.26
CA PRO A 366 -10.95 18.86 -5.35
C PRO A 366 -10.58 19.01 -3.87
N PHE A 367 -9.28 18.87 -3.53
CA PHE A 367 -8.78 18.96 -2.16
C PHE A 367 -9.02 20.36 -1.56
N LEU A 368 -8.69 21.40 -2.32
CA LEU A 368 -8.88 22.79 -1.89
C LEU A 368 -10.35 23.22 -1.94
N ARG A 369 -11.19 22.58 -2.76
CA ARG A 369 -12.62 22.90 -2.88
C ARG A 369 -13.38 22.74 -1.57
N PHE A 370 -13.07 21.72 -0.77
CA PHE A 370 -13.68 21.55 0.56
C PHE A 370 -12.88 22.20 1.70
N LYS A 371 -11.95 23.10 1.35
CA LYS A 371 -11.08 23.84 2.28
C LYS A 371 -10.32 22.92 3.22
N ALA A 372 -9.76 21.84 2.66
CA ALA A 372 -9.05 20.82 3.44
C ALA A 372 -7.91 21.39 4.29
N ASP A 373 -7.18 22.34 3.71
CA ASP A 373 -6.09 23.07 4.34
C ASP A 373 -6.59 23.86 5.56
N VAL A 374 -7.59 24.73 5.36
CA VAL A 374 -8.15 25.56 6.44
C VAL A 374 -8.67 24.71 7.59
N ARG A 375 -9.50 23.70 7.27
CA ARG A 375 -10.10 22.83 8.27
C ARG A 375 -9.07 21.98 9.02
N ALA A 376 -8.01 21.52 8.35
CA ALA A 376 -6.92 20.80 9.01
C ALA A 376 -6.19 21.70 10.03
N PHE A 377 -5.87 22.94 9.65
CA PHE A 377 -5.23 23.88 10.57
C PHE A 377 -6.13 24.26 11.75
N GLU A 378 -7.44 24.47 11.52
CA GLU A 378 -8.41 24.67 12.59
C GLU A 378 -8.44 23.48 13.57
N GLU A 379 -8.40 22.25 13.06
CA GLU A 379 -8.34 21.05 13.91
C GLU A 379 -7.07 20.97 14.74
N TYR A 380 -5.91 21.34 14.17
CA TYR A 380 -4.65 21.40 14.93
C TYR A 380 -4.71 22.43 16.06
N ALA A 381 -5.29 23.61 15.80
CA ALA A 381 -5.46 24.66 16.81
C ALA A 381 -6.37 24.20 17.95
N LEU A 382 -7.53 23.61 17.61
CA LEU A 382 -8.48 23.09 18.60
C LEU A 382 -7.88 21.94 19.42
N LEU A 383 -7.05 21.08 18.80
CA LEU A 383 -6.36 20.00 19.52
C LEU A 383 -5.34 20.57 20.52
N GLY A 384 -4.59 21.58 20.11
CA GLY A 384 -3.65 22.28 20.99
C GLY A 384 -4.33 22.93 22.19
N GLU A 385 -5.50 23.55 21.98
CA GLU A 385 -6.30 24.14 23.06
C GLU A 385 -6.87 23.08 24.00
N PHE A 386 -7.43 22.00 23.46
CA PHE A 386 -7.93 20.88 24.25
C PHE A 386 -6.84 20.28 25.16
N LEU A 387 -5.65 20.01 24.62
CA LEU A 387 -4.52 19.48 25.40
C LEU A 387 -4.08 20.44 26.50
N LYS A 388 -4.06 21.76 26.24
CA LYS A 388 -3.77 22.78 27.26
C LYS A 388 -4.82 22.76 28.38
N ASN A 389 -6.10 22.68 28.03
CA ASN A 389 -7.19 22.65 29.01
C ASN A 389 -7.16 21.38 29.87
N VAL A 390 -6.93 20.21 29.25
CA VAL A 390 -6.77 18.94 29.98
C VAL A 390 -5.55 19.00 30.91
N THR A 391 -4.42 19.53 30.43
CA THR A 391 -3.21 19.69 31.26
C THR A 391 -3.47 20.60 32.45
N ARG A 392 -4.17 21.73 32.24
CA ARG A 392 -4.56 22.65 33.33
C ARG A 392 -5.58 22.06 34.30
N ALA A 393 -6.39 21.09 33.90
CA ALA A 393 -7.34 20.43 34.78
C ALA A 393 -6.71 19.26 35.57
N LEU A 394 -5.57 18.75 35.12
CA LEU A 394 -4.80 17.68 35.77
C LEU A 394 -3.73 18.21 36.74
N ILE A 395 -3.35 19.49 36.61
CA ILE A 395 -2.49 20.24 37.53
C ILE A 395 -3.40 20.99 38.50
#